data_AF-A0A7Y5KK93-F1
#
_entry.id   AF-A0A7Y5KK93-F1
#
_cell.length_a   1.000
_cell.length_b   1.000
_cell.length_c   1.000
_cell.angle_alpha   90.00
_cell.angle_beta   90.00
_cell.angle_gamma   90.00
#
_symmetry.space_group_name_H-M   'P 1'
#
loop_
_entity.id
_entity.type
_entity.pdbx_description
1 polymer ?
#
loop_
_entity_poly.entity_id
_entity_poly.type
_entity_poly.pdbx_seq_one_letter_code
_entity_poly.pdbx_strand_id
1 'polypeptide(L)'
;CRAGTLHPLVRGWFATRPLRDQVDRHLLSSRALTRHFDGRAVPSHHSRLLALGLPVWRADVAVVHLTRVHDRGSRKREGFTVHPAIDGLDVVRSTRADGMPAAVAIVQTGILNGPMDALIAADGALHLGLVDESDVVAALVLFAGRTGVAPVRAALAHADGRHESPGETRLAAVLRDLGVRTTPQVWIPTRQGAKRVDALLDEHPVVLEFDGAVKYRSPAGSRRPDDPAGNPLFEEKEREDAIRDEHFEVVRVVWRQLGDPGGIHRRILDAIARCTRRSA
;
A
#
# COMPACT_ATOMS: atom_id res chain seq x y z
N CYS A 1 -34.53 -8.94 -6.67
CA CYS A 1 -34.63 -9.87 -5.53
C CYS A 1 -35.37 -11.18 -5.84
N ARG A 2 -36.30 -11.26 -6.82
CA ARG A 2 -37.06 -12.49 -7.11
C ARG A 2 -36.44 -13.50 -8.10
N ALA A 3 -35.29 -13.18 -8.73
CA ALA A 3 -34.65 -14.05 -9.73
C ALA A 3 -33.16 -14.35 -9.46
N GLY A 4 -32.63 -14.08 -8.26
CA GLY A 4 -31.21 -14.32 -7.93
C GLY A 4 -30.20 -13.39 -8.63
N THR A 5 -30.66 -12.42 -9.43
CA THR A 5 -29.83 -11.53 -10.26
C THR A 5 -29.39 -10.22 -9.59
N LEU A 6 -29.87 -9.94 -8.37
CA LEU A 6 -29.56 -8.71 -7.64
C LEU A 6 -28.89 -9.04 -6.30
N HIS A 7 -27.70 -8.52 -6.09
CA HIS A 7 -26.88 -8.76 -4.89
C HIS A 7 -26.87 -7.51 -4.00
N PRO A 8 -27.27 -7.60 -2.71
CA PRO A 8 -27.39 -6.42 -1.86
C PRO A 8 -26.02 -5.76 -1.57
N LEU A 9 -25.99 -4.42 -1.64
CA LEU A 9 -24.82 -3.60 -1.33
C LEU A 9 -25.03 -2.77 -0.07
N VAL A 10 -25.99 -1.84 -0.14
CA VAL A 10 -26.48 -1.01 0.97
C VAL A 10 -28.00 -0.87 0.82
N ARG A 11 -28.69 -0.33 1.83
CA ARG A 11 -30.16 -0.19 1.79
C ARG A 11 -30.61 0.52 0.51
N GLY A 12 -31.43 -0.17 -0.29
CA GLY A 12 -31.98 0.34 -1.55
C GLY A 12 -31.07 0.21 -2.77
N TRP A 13 -29.86 -0.34 -2.63
CA TRP A 13 -28.90 -0.48 -3.72
C TRP A 13 -28.42 -1.92 -3.88
N PHE A 14 -28.38 -2.39 -5.12
CA PHE A 14 -28.03 -3.76 -5.48
C PHE A 14 -27.06 -3.78 -6.66
N ALA A 15 -26.12 -4.72 -6.66
CA ALA A 15 -25.32 -5.05 -7.83
C ALA A 15 -26.09 -5.99 -8.77
N THR A 16 -25.91 -5.82 -10.07
CA THR A 16 -26.53 -6.64 -11.14
C THR A 16 -25.69 -7.86 -11.52
N ARG A 17 -24.56 -8.06 -10.84
CA ARG A 17 -23.67 -9.22 -11.00
C ARG A 17 -23.19 -9.72 -9.63
N PRO A 18 -22.76 -10.99 -9.53
CA PRO A 18 -22.11 -11.50 -8.34
C PRO A 18 -20.90 -10.64 -7.95
N LEU A 19 -20.67 -10.54 -6.65
CA LEU A 19 -19.53 -9.83 -6.07
C LEU A 19 -18.32 -10.75 -6.11
N ARG A 20 -17.18 -10.22 -6.57
CA ARG A 20 -15.95 -11.01 -6.72
C ARG A 20 -15.31 -11.30 -5.37
N ASP A 21 -15.24 -10.28 -4.51
CA ASP A 21 -14.65 -10.33 -3.18
C ASP A 21 -15.16 -9.16 -2.31
N GLN A 22 -14.57 -8.96 -1.13
CA GLN A 22 -14.93 -7.87 -0.23
C GLN A 22 -14.54 -6.48 -0.77
N VAL A 23 -13.45 -6.36 -1.54
CA VAL A 23 -13.02 -5.09 -2.13
C VAL A 23 -13.98 -4.68 -3.25
N ASP A 24 -14.39 -5.63 -4.09
CA ASP A 24 -15.40 -5.41 -5.12
C ASP A 24 -16.74 -4.99 -4.51
N ARG A 25 -17.15 -5.63 -3.41
CA ARG A 25 -18.31 -5.18 -2.61
C ARG A 25 -18.10 -3.75 -2.12
N HIS A 26 -16.96 -3.44 -1.52
CA HIS A 26 -16.65 -2.13 -0.98
C HIS A 26 -16.75 -1.04 -2.05
N LEU A 27 -16.13 -1.24 -3.22
CA LEU A 27 -16.13 -0.28 -4.33
C LEU A 27 -17.55 -0.05 -4.88
N LEU A 28 -18.34 -1.11 -5.03
CA LEU A 28 -19.73 -0.98 -5.48
C LEU A 28 -20.61 -0.29 -4.43
N SER A 29 -20.46 -0.64 -3.15
CA SER A 29 -21.16 0.03 -2.05
C SER A 29 -20.76 1.51 -1.93
N SER A 30 -19.48 1.84 -2.10
CA SER A 30 -18.98 3.21 -2.12
C SER A 30 -19.64 4.03 -3.23
N ARG A 31 -19.65 3.51 -4.47
CA ARG A 31 -20.33 4.15 -5.61
C ARG A 31 -21.84 4.30 -5.40
N ALA A 32 -22.49 3.32 -4.76
CA ALA A 32 -23.91 3.40 -4.44
C ALA A 32 -24.19 4.49 -3.39
N LEU A 33 -23.36 4.59 -2.35
CA LEU A 33 -23.51 5.59 -1.30
C LEU A 33 -23.20 7.01 -1.82
N THR A 34 -22.20 7.18 -2.69
CA THR A 34 -21.94 8.48 -3.34
C THR A 34 -23.19 8.98 -4.08
N ARG A 35 -23.87 8.10 -4.82
CA ARG A 35 -25.15 8.43 -5.47
C ARG A 35 -26.27 8.70 -4.47
N HIS A 36 -26.37 7.88 -3.41
CA HIS A 36 -27.38 8.07 -2.36
C HIS A 36 -27.25 9.43 -1.64
N PHE A 37 -26.02 9.90 -1.41
CA PHE A 37 -25.78 11.19 -0.78
C PHE A 37 -25.87 12.38 -1.75
N ASP A 38 -25.90 12.13 -3.05
CA ASP A 38 -26.17 13.11 -4.10
C ASP A 38 -25.27 14.35 -3.97
N GLY A 39 -23.95 14.12 -4.02
CA GLY A 39 -22.94 15.17 -3.90
C GLY A 39 -22.70 15.71 -2.47
N ARG A 40 -23.55 15.39 -1.48
CA ARG A 40 -23.36 15.88 -0.09
C ARG A 40 -22.27 15.16 0.69
N ALA A 41 -21.80 14.02 0.21
CA ALA A 41 -20.68 13.28 0.78
C ALA A 41 -19.93 12.52 -0.30
N VAL A 42 -18.60 12.47 -0.18
CA VAL A 42 -17.70 11.84 -1.17
C VAL A 42 -16.84 10.75 -0.52
N PRO A 43 -16.39 9.73 -1.28
CA PRO A 43 -15.45 8.73 -0.79
C PRO A 43 -14.21 9.35 -0.16
N SER A 44 -13.81 8.85 1.00
CA SER A 44 -12.69 9.37 1.79
C SER A 44 -11.96 8.23 2.51
N HIS A 45 -10.87 8.53 3.24
CA HIS A 45 -10.06 7.50 3.91
C HIS A 45 -9.71 6.33 2.96
N HIS A 46 -9.69 5.09 3.46
CA HIS A 46 -9.35 3.91 2.65
C HIS A 46 -10.36 3.62 1.53
N SER A 47 -11.59 4.11 1.62
CA SER A 47 -12.55 4.00 0.52
C SER A 47 -12.14 4.79 -0.71
N ARG A 48 -11.52 5.96 -0.50
CA ARG A 48 -10.94 6.73 -1.60
C ARG A 48 -9.67 6.07 -2.12
N LEU A 49 -8.82 5.56 -1.23
CA LEU A 49 -7.59 4.84 -1.63
C LEU A 49 -7.93 3.65 -2.55
N LEU A 50 -8.87 2.79 -2.13
CA LEU A 50 -9.34 1.66 -2.94
C LEU A 50 -9.91 2.12 -4.29
N ALA A 51 -10.65 3.22 -4.33
CA ALA A 51 -11.20 3.76 -5.57
C ALA A 51 -10.13 4.27 -6.55
N LEU A 52 -8.96 4.66 -6.04
CA LEU A 52 -7.78 5.06 -6.81
C LEU A 52 -6.86 3.88 -7.17
N GLY A 53 -7.19 2.66 -6.73
CA GLY A 53 -6.32 1.49 -6.89
C GLY A 53 -5.10 1.50 -5.96
N LEU A 54 -5.11 2.35 -4.92
CA LEU A 54 -4.02 2.43 -3.95
C LEU A 54 -4.08 1.29 -2.92
N PRO A 55 -2.91 0.85 -2.42
CA PRO A 55 -2.86 -0.22 -1.43
C PRO A 55 -3.45 0.22 -0.10
N VAL A 56 -4.03 -0.75 0.62
CA VAL A 56 -4.49 -0.62 2.00
C VAL A 56 -3.98 -1.82 2.80
N TRP A 57 -3.68 -1.64 4.09
CA TRP A 57 -3.06 -2.71 4.89
C TRP A 57 -3.97 -3.25 5.99
N ARG A 58 -4.32 -2.44 6.98
CA ARG A 58 -5.18 -2.82 8.12
C ARG A 58 -6.61 -2.31 7.98
N ALA A 59 -6.93 -1.67 6.86
CA ALA A 59 -8.24 -1.13 6.60
C ALA A 59 -9.33 -2.20 6.68
N ASP A 60 -10.38 -1.94 7.45
CA ASP A 60 -11.59 -2.73 7.42
C ASP A 60 -12.37 -2.43 6.13
N VAL A 61 -12.19 -3.30 5.12
CA VAL A 61 -12.85 -3.17 3.83
C VAL A 61 -14.35 -3.47 3.89
N ALA A 62 -14.89 -3.95 5.01
CA ALA A 62 -16.34 -4.09 5.19
C ALA A 62 -17.05 -2.75 5.41
N VAL A 63 -16.32 -1.70 5.80
CA VAL A 63 -16.88 -0.37 6.11
C VAL A 63 -16.46 0.65 5.07
N VAL A 64 -17.45 1.25 4.39
CA VAL A 64 -17.22 2.39 3.49
C VAL A 64 -17.10 3.68 4.29
N HIS A 65 -16.11 4.51 3.97
CA HIS A 65 -15.91 5.83 4.54
C HIS A 65 -16.19 6.93 3.52
N LEU A 66 -17.01 7.87 3.95
CA LEU A 66 -17.35 9.08 3.21
C LEU A 66 -17.04 10.29 4.09
N THR A 67 -16.80 11.43 3.47
CA THR A 67 -16.67 12.73 4.16
C THR A 67 -17.68 13.70 3.56
N ARG A 68 -18.35 14.45 4.42
CA ARG A 68 -19.26 15.53 4.03
C ARG A 68 -18.52 16.61 3.25
N VAL A 69 -19.21 17.22 2.30
CA VAL A 69 -18.64 18.31 1.49
C VAL A 69 -18.75 19.66 2.20
N HIS A 70 -19.88 19.93 2.88
CA HIS A 70 -20.13 21.25 3.50
C HIS A 70 -20.49 21.20 4.99
N ASP A 71 -21.17 20.14 5.45
CA ASP A 71 -21.67 20.09 6.83
C ASP A 71 -20.76 19.32 7.79
N ARG A 72 -20.95 19.54 9.09
CA ARG A 72 -20.20 18.87 10.16
C ARG A 72 -20.90 17.62 10.72
N GLY A 73 -21.96 17.15 10.06
CA GLY A 73 -22.76 16.02 10.55
C GLY A 73 -22.03 14.69 10.35
N SER A 74 -21.82 13.96 11.44
CA SER A 74 -21.33 12.58 11.38
C SER A 74 -22.48 11.57 11.38
N ARG A 75 -22.24 10.39 10.77
CA ARG A 75 -23.21 9.29 10.79
C ARG A 75 -22.49 7.96 10.74
N LYS A 76 -22.80 7.07 11.69
CA LYS A 76 -22.37 5.66 11.65
C LYS A 76 -23.58 4.75 11.44
N ARG A 77 -23.46 3.82 10.52
CA ARG A 77 -24.43 2.77 10.22
C ARG A 77 -23.67 1.48 9.91
N GLU A 78 -24.40 0.37 9.88
CA GLU A 78 -23.82 -0.88 9.40
C GLU A 78 -23.30 -0.72 7.97
N GLY A 79 -22.05 -1.10 7.73
CA GLY A 79 -21.39 -1.05 6.43
C GLY A 79 -20.88 0.33 5.97
N PHE A 80 -21.17 1.44 6.68
CA PHE A 80 -20.56 2.73 6.33
C PHE A 80 -20.50 3.77 7.46
N THR A 81 -19.53 4.67 7.33
CA THR A 81 -19.36 5.85 8.19
C THR A 81 -19.26 7.11 7.32
N VAL A 82 -20.00 8.15 7.69
CA VAL A 82 -19.89 9.50 7.12
C VAL A 82 -19.24 10.40 8.17
N HIS A 83 -18.13 11.01 7.78
CA HIS A 83 -17.35 11.92 8.61
C HIS A 83 -17.69 13.39 8.32
N PRO A 84 -17.52 14.29 9.29
CA PRO A 84 -17.67 15.73 9.11
C PRO A 84 -16.77 16.29 7.99
N ALA A 85 -17.17 17.41 7.39
CA ALA A 85 -16.34 18.15 6.44
C ALA A 85 -15.02 18.59 7.08
N ILE A 86 -13.99 18.76 6.24
CA ILE A 86 -12.66 19.19 6.67
C ILE A 86 -12.56 20.70 6.50
N ASP A 87 -12.23 21.39 7.59
CA ASP A 87 -12.05 22.84 7.58
C ASP A 87 -10.88 23.22 6.67
N GLY A 88 -11.06 24.28 5.87
CA GLY A 88 -10.03 24.76 4.94
C GLY A 88 -9.92 23.96 3.63
N LEU A 89 -10.76 22.96 3.40
CA LEU A 89 -10.79 22.18 2.16
C LEU A 89 -12.09 22.39 1.38
N ASP A 90 -11.98 22.95 0.17
CA ASP A 90 -13.07 22.98 -0.79
C ASP A 90 -13.01 21.75 -1.70
N VAL A 91 -13.72 20.70 -1.31
CA VAL A 91 -13.76 19.41 -2.02
C VAL A 91 -14.35 19.56 -3.44
N VAL A 92 -15.25 20.51 -3.66
CA VAL A 92 -15.91 20.72 -4.97
C VAL A 92 -14.93 21.31 -5.96
N ARG A 93 -14.08 22.25 -5.53
CA ARG A 93 -13.06 22.87 -6.38
C ARG A 93 -11.78 22.03 -6.49
N SER A 94 -11.52 21.16 -5.52
CA SER A 94 -10.28 20.39 -5.40
C SER A 94 -10.24 19.09 -6.21
N THR A 95 -11.32 18.68 -6.89
CA THR A 95 -11.42 17.29 -7.40
C THR A 95 -11.62 17.22 -8.92
N ARG A 96 -10.70 16.52 -9.59
CA ARG A 96 -10.89 15.99 -10.95
C ARG A 96 -11.69 14.67 -10.96
N ALA A 97 -12.06 14.13 -9.80
CA ALA A 97 -12.71 12.83 -9.66
C ALA A 97 -13.50 12.71 -8.34
N ASP A 98 -14.74 12.23 -8.41
CA ASP A 98 -15.75 11.93 -7.38
C ASP A 98 -15.24 11.37 -6.01
N GLY A 99 -14.47 12.15 -5.24
CA GLY A 99 -13.80 11.66 -4.03
C GLY A 99 -12.83 12.67 -3.42
N MET A 100 -12.44 12.45 -2.17
CA MET A 100 -11.45 13.28 -1.47
C MET A 100 -10.11 13.31 -2.25
N PRO A 101 -9.33 14.41 -2.21
CA PRO A 101 -7.96 14.41 -2.76
C PRO A 101 -7.13 13.25 -2.19
N ALA A 102 -6.26 12.65 -3.01
CA ALA A 102 -5.52 11.45 -2.64
C ALA A 102 -4.68 11.66 -1.37
N ALA A 103 -3.92 12.74 -1.29
CA ALA A 103 -3.12 13.10 -0.11
C ALA A 103 -3.98 13.28 1.16
N VAL A 104 -5.16 13.88 1.03
CA VAL A 104 -6.10 14.02 2.16
C VAL A 104 -6.62 12.64 2.60
N ALA A 105 -6.98 11.77 1.65
CA ALA A 105 -7.41 10.40 1.96
C ALA A 105 -6.31 9.56 2.62
N ILE A 106 -5.04 9.77 2.25
CA ILE A 106 -3.88 9.15 2.89
C ILE A 106 -3.82 9.54 4.37
N VAL A 107 -3.83 10.85 4.68
CA VAL A 107 -3.76 11.33 6.07
C VAL A 107 -4.97 10.85 6.89
N GLN A 108 -6.16 10.92 6.31
CA GLN A 108 -7.39 10.39 6.91
C GLN A 108 -7.28 8.91 7.26
N THR A 109 -6.79 8.09 6.33
CA THR A 109 -6.55 6.65 6.54
C THR A 109 -5.53 6.43 7.65
N GLY A 110 -4.46 7.22 7.67
CA GLY A 110 -3.45 7.19 8.72
C GLY A 110 -4.02 7.45 10.11
N ILE A 111 -4.86 8.47 10.25
CA ILE A 111 -5.48 8.83 11.53
C ILE A 111 -6.43 7.72 12.00
N LEU A 112 -7.11 7.03 11.08
CA LEU A 112 -8.08 5.98 11.42
C LEU A 112 -7.44 4.63 11.70
N ASN A 113 -6.51 4.19 10.84
CA ASN A 113 -5.98 2.81 10.83
C ASN A 113 -4.55 2.74 11.40
N GLY A 114 -3.82 3.85 11.40
CA GLY A 114 -2.47 3.96 11.94
C GLY A 114 -1.46 4.54 10.94
N PRO A 115 -0.30 5.01 11.43
CA PRO A 115 0.72 5.70 10.62
C PRO A 115 1.27 4.86 9.47
N MET A 116 1.42 3.54 9.66
CA MET A 116 1.91 2.63 8.62
C MET A 116 0.93 2.49 7.44
N ASP A 117 -0.38 2.53 7.68
CA ASP A 117 -1.38 2.55 6.60
C ASP A 117 -1.29 3.85 5.79
N ALA A 118 -0.96 4.97 6.44
CA ALA A 118 -0.69 6.22 5.74
C ALA A 118 0.53 6.11 4.85
N LEU A 119 1.64 5.58 5.39
CA LEU A 119 2.91 5.47 4.68
C LEU A 119 2.80 4.54 3.46
N ILE A 120 2.17 3.37 3.61
CA ILE A 120 1.91 2.43 2.50
C ILE A 120 1.08 3.10 1.40
N ALA A 121 0.04 3.84 1.78
CA ALA A 121 -0.79 4.54 0.81
C ALA A 121 -0.05 5.70 0.13
N ALA A 122 0.83 6.39 0.86
CA ALA A 122 1.65 7.48 0.33
C ALA A 122 2.68 6.98 -0.68
N ASP A 123 3.44 5.94 -0.35
CA ASP A 123 4.42 5.33 -1.27
C ASP A 123 3.74 4.89 -2.56
N GLY A 124 2.61 4.19 -2.46
CA GLY A 124 1.83 3.78 -3.64
C GLY A 124 1.31 4.97 -4.46
N ALA A 125 0.92 6.07 -3.82
CA ALA A 125 0.42 7.25 -4.52
C ALA A 125 1.55 8.04 -5.20
N LEU A 126 2.71 8.15 -4.56
CA LEU A 126 3.92 8.74 -5.14
C LEU A 126 4.42 7.89 -6.32
N HIS A 127 4.45 6.57 -6.15
CA HIS A 127 4.85 5.62 -7.20
C HIS A 127 3.99 5.76 -8.46
N LEU A 128 2.67 5.91 -8.28
CA LEU A 128 1.73 6.11 -9.40
C LEU A 128 1.65 7.56 -9.91
N GLY A 129 2.40 8.50 -9.32
CA GLY A 129 2.34 9.92 -9.66
C GLY A 129 0.97 10.57 -9.41
N LEU A 130 0.18 10.02 -8.46
CA LEU A 130 -1.13 10.56 -8.09
C LEU A 130 -1.02 11.75 -7.11
N VAL A 131 0.11 11.85 -6.42
CA VAL A 131 0.47 12.94 -5.51
C VAL A 131 1.95 13.21 -5.63
N ASP A 132 2.38 14.40 -5.20
CA ASP A 132 3.77 14.68 -4.85
C ASP A 132 3.96 14.97 -3.34
N GLU A 133 5.19 15.23 -2.92
CA GLU A 133 5.51 15.55 -1.52
C GLU A 133 4.76 16.80 -1.02
N SER A 134 4.58 17.80 -1.89
CA SER A 134 3.91 19.04 -1.55
C SER A 134 2.42 18.83 -1.27
N ASP A 135 1.77 17.93 -2.00
CA ASP A 135 0.38 17.51 -1.75
C ASP A 135 0.23 16.87 -0.35
N VAL A 136 1.18 16.01 0.03
CA VAL A 136 1.18 15.34 1.33
C VAL A 136 1.35 16.35 2.46
N VAL A 137 2.28 17.28 2.32
CA VAL A 137 2.51 18.38 3.28
C VAL A 137 1.26 19.25 3.41
N ALA A 138 0.64 19.66 2.29
CA ALA A 138 -0.57 20.46 2.29
C ALA A 138 -1.73 19.72 2.99
N ALA A 139 -1.90 18.42 2.72
CA ALA A 139 -2.90 17.61 3.40
C ALA A 139 -2.68 17.54 4.92
N LEU A 140 -1.43 17.41 5.38
CA LEU A 140 -1.08 17.39 6.80
C LEU A 140 -1.35 18.71 7.54
N VAL A 141 -1.38 19.84 6.83
CA VAL A 141 -1.76 21.14 7.40
C VAL A 141 -3.26 21.19 7.73
N LEU A 142 -4.11 20.61 6.87
CA LEU A 142 -5.56 20.55 7.08
C LEU A 142 -5.96 19.77 8.35
N PHE A 143 -5.08 18.91 8.85
CA PHE A 143 -5.29 18.11 10.06
C PHE A 143 -4.43 18.58 11.24
N ALA A 144 -3.83 19.77 11.18
CA ALA A 144 -3.06 20.32 12.30
C ALA A 144 -3.90 20.36 13.59
N GLY A 145 -3.30 19.95 14.71
CA GLY A 145 -3.98 19.86 16.01
C GLY A 145 -4.95 18.69 16.17
N ARG A 146 -5.23 17.91 15.12
CA ARG A 146 -6.10 16.74 15.22
C ARG A 146 -5.41 15.57 15.92
N THR A 147 -6.08 14.97 16.89
CA THR A 147 -5.61 13.74 17.55
C THR A 147 -5.26 12.67 16.53
N GLY A 148 -4.07 12.06 16.69
CA GLY A 148 -3.57 11.03 15.78
C GLY A 148 -2.76 11.54 14.58
N VAL A 149 -2.75 12.85 14.28
CA VAL A 149 -1.99 13.37 13.11
C VAL A 149 -0.47 13.34 13.34
N ALA A 150 0.00 13.47 14.59
CA ALA A 150 1.42 13.53 14.90
C ALA A 150 2.20 12.26 14.47
N PRO A 151 1.79 11.04 14.86
CA PRO A 151 2.46 9.83 14.37
C PRO A 151 2.33 9.65 12.86
N VAL A 152 1.21 10.06 12.25
CA VAL A 152 1.01 10.02 10.80
C VAL A 152 2.01 10.93 10.09
N ARG A 153 2.20 12.16 10.58
CA ARG A 153 3.19 13.11 10.08
C ARG A 153 4.61 12.54 10.17
N ALA A 154 4.95 11.92 11.29
CA ALA A 154 6.27 11.31 11.48
C ALA A 154 6.52 10.18 10.47
N ALA A 155 5.53 9.33 10.21
CA ALA A 155 5.66 8.27 9.22
C ALA A 155 5.74 8.80 7.78
N LEU A 156 4.90 9.79 7.42
CA LEU A 156 4.89 10.38 6.08
C LEU A 156 6.17 11.15 5.72
N ALA A 157 6.97 11.57 6.71
CA ALA A 157 8.32 12.10 6.47
C ALA A 157 9.30 11.06 5.90
N HIS A 158 8.88 9.79 5.82
CA HIS A 158 9.63 8.68 5.25
C HIS A 158 9.01 8.12 3.97
N ALA A 159 8.02 8.81 3.41
CA ALA A 159 7.40 8.39 2.16
C ALA A 159 8.42 8.41 1.01
N ASP A 160 8.41 7.36 0.20
CA ASP A 160 9.32 7.15 -0.92
C ASP A 160 8.59 6.41 -2.04
N GLY A 161 8.36 7.10 -3.16
CA GLY A 161 7.65 6.54 -4.32
C GLY A 161 8.41 5.44 -5.06
N ARG A 162 9.63 5.09 -4.63
CA ARG A 162 10.37 3.94 -5.16
C ARG A 162 9.86 2.61 -4.60
N HIS A 163 9.19 2.57 -3.45
CA HIS A 163 8.63 1.31 -2.96
C HIS A 163 7.42 0.90 -3.83
N GLU A 164 7.48 -0.29 -4.41
CA GLU A 164 6.47 -0.77 -5.36
C GLU A 164 5.39 -1.63 -4.69
N SER A 165 5.59 -1.99 -3.41
CA SER A 165 4.66 -2.81 -2.67
C SER A 165 4.53 -2.40 -1.19
N PRO A 166 3.38 -2.70 -0.55
CA PRO A 166 3.21 -2.52 0.89
C PRO A 166 4.24 -3.27 1.74
N GLY A 167 4.78 -4.36 1.20
CA GLY A 167 5.79 -5.17 1.86
C GLY A 167 7.15 -4.47 1.91
N GLU A 168 7.57 -3.87 0.80
CA GLU A 168 8.78 -3.05 0.71
C GLU A 168 8.71 -1.86 1.66
N THR A 169 7.61 -1.09 1.65
CA THR A 169 7.40 0.03 2.59
C THR A 169 7.56 -0.40 4.04
N ARG A 170 6.99 -1.57 4.40
CA ARG A 170 7.09 -2.10 5.76
C ARG A 170 8.50 -2.61 6.08
N LEU A 171 9.17 -3.26 5.13
CA LEU A 171 10.55 -3.70 5.30
C LEU A 171 11.46 -2.48 5.52
N ALA A 172 11.32 -1.44 4.71
CA ALA A 172 12.05 -0.18 4.87
C ALA A 172 11.82 0.47 6.24
N ALA A 173 10.58 0.46 6.76
CA ALA A 173 10.29 0.92 8.11
C ALA A 173 11.01 0.07 9.18
N VAL A 174 10.97 -1.26 9.07
CA VAL A 174 11.68 -2.16 10.00
C VAL A 174 13.19 -1.93 9.95
N LEU A 175 13.78 -1.79 8.77
CA LEU A 175 15.22 -1.54 8.61
C LEU A 175 15.63 -0.20 9.23
N ARG A 176 14.81 0.84 9.04
CA ARG A 176 15.00 2.16 9.66
C ARG A 176 14.99 2.07 11.19
N ASP A 177 14.02 1.35 11.77
CA ASP A 177 13.92 1.15 13.22
C ASP A 177 15.12 0.37 13.77
N LEU A 178 15.72 -0.51 12.97
CA LEU A 178 16.95 -1.26 13.30
C LEU A 178 18.24 -0.44 13.08
N GLY A 179 18.15 0.76 12.51
CA GLY A 179 19.32 1.57 12.14
C GLY A 179 20.08 1.04 10.92
N VAL A 180 19.48 0.14 10.13
CA VAL A 180 20.07 -0.39 8.90
C VAL A 180 19.75 0.54 7.74
N ARG A 181 20.79 1.11 7.12
CA ARG A 181 20.65 2.04 6.00
C ARG A 181 20.61 1.28 4.68
N THR A 182 19.62 1.59 3.86
CA THR A 182 19.41 0.95 2.56
C THR A 182 18.90 1.92 1.52
N THR A 183 19.30 1.69 0.27
CA THR A 183 18.81 2.38 -0.90
C THR A 183 17.82 1.49 -1.67
N PRO A 184 16.56 1.90 -1.89
CA PRO A 184 15.57 1.08 -2.59
C PRO A 184 15.75 1.09 -4.12
N GLN A 185 15.26 0.05 -4.78
CA GLN A 185 15.15 -0.08 -6.25
C GLN A 185 16.47 0.15 -7.01
N VAL A 186 17.56 -0.48 -6.54
CA VAL A 186 18.89 -0.32 -7.14
C VAL A 186 19.07 -1.28 -8.32
N TRP A 187 19.67 -0.78 -9.41
CA TRP A 187 20.10 -1.61 -10.53
C TRP A 187 21.54 -2.10 -10.30
N ILE A 188 21.71 -3.41 -10.21
CA ILE A 188 23.00 -4.08 -10.12
C ILE A 188 23.43 -4.50 -11.53
N PRO A 189 24.55 -3.96 -12.07
CA PRO A 189 25.11 -4.45 -13.31
C PRO A 189 25.56 -5.91 -13.14
N THR A 190 25.10 -6.81 -14.00
CA THR A 190 25.56 -8.21 -14.02
C THR A 190 26.03 -8.60 -15.41
N ARG A 191 26.79 -9.69 -15.53
CA ARG A 191 27.14 -10.30 -16.82
C ARG A 191 25.94 -10.65 -17.70
N GLN A 192 24.77 -10.86 -17.10
CA GLN A 192 23.51 -11.19 -17.79
C GLN A 192 22.59 -9.96 -17.98
N GLY A 193 23.16 -8.75 -17.88
CA GLY A 193 22.43 -7.48 -17.91
C GLY A 193 22.04 -6.98 -16.52
N ALA A 194 21.67 -5.71 -16.43
CA ALA A 194 21.33 -5.11 -15.14
C ALA A 194 20.10 -5.79 -14.51
N LYS A 195 20.20 -6.13 -13.22
CA LYS A 195 19.11 -6.70 -12.41
C LYS A 195 18.71 -5.68 -11.34
N ARG A 196 17.42 -5.37 -11.23
CA ARG A 196 16.93 -4.49 -10.17
C ARG A 196 16.71 -5.29 -8.88
N VAL A 197 17.00 -4.69 -7.73
CA VAL A 197 16.75 -5.25 -6.40
C VAL A 197 15.90 -4.31 -5.57
N ASP A 198 15.09 -4.86 -4.66
CA ASP A 198 14.16 -4.04 -3.87
C ASP A 198 14.87 -3.07 -2.94
N ALA A 199 15.96 -3.51 -2.31
CA ALA A 199 16.85 -2.65 -1.54
C ALA A 199 18.29 -3.15 -1.53
N LEU A 200 19.24 -2.23 -1.48
CA LEU A 200 20.67 -2.48 -1.30
C LEU A 200 21.12 -1.90 0.04
N LEU A 201 21.89 -2.65 0.83
CA LEU A 201 22.60 -2.09 1.99
C LEU A 201 23.65 -1.08 1.53
N ASP A 202 23.66 0.10 2.13
CA ASP A 202 24.54 1.19 1.67
C ASP A 202 26.04 0.89 1.90
N GLU A 203 26.37 0.09 2.92
CA GLU A 203 27.75 -0.16 3.35
C GLU A 203 28.29 -1.54 2.95
N HIS A 204 27.44 -2.42 2.46
CA HIS A 204 27.78 -3.83 2.24
C HIS A 204 27.14 -4.35 0.95
N PRO A 205 27.78 -5.29 0.22
CA PRO A 205 27.19 -5.92 -0.96
C PRO A 205 26.13 -6.94 -0.52
N VAL A 206 25.06 -6.46 0.08
CA VAL A 206 23.92 -7.25 0.56
C VAL A 206 22.66 -6.60 0.02
N VAL A 207 21.90 -7.34 -0.77
CA VAL A 207 20.60 -6.91 -1.29
C VAL A 207 19.49 -7.57 -0.48
N LEU A 208 18.38 -6.85 -0.30
CA LEU A 208 17.15 -7.40 0.24
C LEU A 208 16.11 -7.48 -0.87
N GLU A 209 15.34 -8.57 -0.83
CA GLU A 209 14.20 -8.81 -1.71
C GLU A 209 12.99 -9.10 -0.83
N PHE A 210 11.89 -8.40 -1.06
CA PHE A 210 10.64 -8.68 -0.39
C PHE A 210 9.79 -9.64 -1.23
N ASP A 211 9.61 -10.85 -0.73
CA ASP A 211 8.74 -11.83 -1.39
C ASP A 211 7.30 -11.70 -0.85
N GLY A 212 6.46 -11.11 -1.71
CA GLY A 212 5.03 -10.94 -1.51
C GLY A 212 4.21 -12.24 -1.54
N ALA A 213 4.79 -13.40 -1.84
CA ALA A 213 4.10 -14.69 -1.99
C ALA A 213 3.51 -15.31 -0.70
N VAL A 214 3.17 -14.47 0.27
CA VAL A 214 2.27 -14.83 1.38
C VAL A 214 0.87 -14.27 1.07
N LYS A 215 0.16 -15.01 0.20
CA LYS A 215 -1.31 -15.10 0.06
C LYS A 215 -2.16 -13.87 0.43
N TYR A 216 -2.54 -13.08 -0.58
CA TYR A 216 -3.96 -12.89 -0.85
C TYR A 216 -4.34 -13.91 -1.93
N ARG A 217 -5.28 -14.82 -1.64
CA ARG A 217 -5.85 -15.70 -2.66
C ARG A 217 -6.51 -14.80 -3.71
N SER A 218 -5.81 -14.53 -4.81
CA SER A 218 -6.51 -14.24 -6.07
C SER A 218 -7.32 -15.48 -6.45
N PRO A 219 -8.59 -15.36 -6.86
CA PRO A 219 -9.35 -16.48 -7.37
C PRO A 219 -8.66 -17.02 -8.63
N ALA A 220 -8.61 -18.34 -8.72
CA ALA A 220 -7.80 -19.09 -9.66
C ALA A 220 -8.13 -18.84 -11.14
N GLY A 221 -7.09 -19.04 -11.96
CA GLY A 221 -7.12 -19.30 -13.40
C GLY A 221 -5.82 -18.76 -14.00
N SER A 222 -4.85 -19.54 -14.47
CA SER A 222 -4.76 -20.95 -14.82
C SER A 222 -3.27 -21.27 -14.97
N ARG A 223 -2.75 -22.36 -14.39
CA ARG A 223 -1.48 -22.92 -14.85
C ARG A 223 -1.63 -24.43 -15.00
N ARG A 224 -1.36 -24.90 -16.22
CA ARG A 224 -1.13 -26.32 -16.49
C ARG A 224 0.21 -26.71 -15.84
N PRO A 225 0.36 -27.94 -15.30
CA PRO A 225 1.57 -28.32 -14.58
C PRO A 225 2.82 -28.50 -15.48
N ASP A 226 2.67 -28.52 -16.80
CA ASP A 226 3.68 -29.10 -17.70
C ASP A 226 4.01 -28.25 -18.95
N ASP A 227 4.20 -26.93 -18.81
CA ASP A 227 4.75 -26.08 -19.88
C ASP A 227 6.24 -25.75 -19.61
N PRO A 228 7.20 -26.24 -20.42
CA PRO A 228 8.63 -25.96 -20.26
C PRO A 228 9.02 -24.54 -20.68
N ALA A 229 8.13 -23.76 -21.30
CA ALA A 229 8.38 -22.37 -21.65
C ALA A 229 8.01 -21.42 -20.48
N GLY A 230 9.02 -20.78 -19.89
CA GLY A 230 8.82 -19.69 -18.91
C GLY A 230 8.36 -20.17 -17.53
N ASN A 231 9.18 -21.00 -16.88
CA ASN A 231 9.02 -21.27 -15.45
C ASN A 231 9.52 -20.03 -14.67
N PRO A 232 8.64 -19.25 -14.01
CA PRO A 232 9.02 -18.04 -13.30
C PRO A 232 9.97 -18.34 -12.15
N LEU A 233 9.93 -19.57 -11.61
CA LEU A 233 10.88 -20.02 -10.59
C LEU A 233 12.29 -20.21 -11.15
N PHE A 234 12.41 -20.54 -12.43
CA PHE A 234 13.69 -20.67 -13.11
C PHE A 234 14.27 -19.29 -13.44
N GLU A 235 13.46 -18.39 -13.99
CA GLU A 235 13.87 -17.00 -14.27
C GLU A 235 14.27 -16.24 -12.99
N GLU A 236 13.52 -16.44 -11.90
CA GLU A 236 13.83 -15.86 -10.59
C GLU A 236 15.13 -16.45 -10.01
N LYS A 237 15.40 -17.74 -10.25
CA LYS A 237 16.67 -18.37 -9.87
C LYS A 237 17.84 -17.82 -10.68
N GLU A 238 17.70 -17.71 -12.00
CA GLU A 238 18.73 -17.12 -12.86
C GLU A 238 19.02 -15.67 -12.49
N ARG A 239 17.99 -14.88 -12.14
CA ARG A 239 18.15 -13.52 -11.61
C ARG A 239 18.97 -13.50 -10.32
N GLU A 240 18.64 -14.36 -9.36
CA GLU A 240 19.35 -14.44 -8.08
C GLU A 240 20.81 -14.90 -8.25
N ASP A 241 21.03 -15.90 -9.09
CA ASP A 241 22.37 -16.42 -9.38
C ASP A 241 23.22 -15.32 -10.08
N ALA A 242 22.64 -14.56 -11.02
CA ALA A 242 23.33 -13.44 -11.65
C ALA A 242 23.73 -12.33 -10.66
N ILE A 243 22.92 -12.05 -9.64
CA ILE A 243 23.26 -11.07 -8.60
C ILE A 243 24.37 -11.62 -7.68
N ARG A 244 24.30 -12.91 -7.32
CA ARG A 244 25.31 -13.58 -6.49
C ARG A 244 26.67 -13.67 -7.16
N ASP A 245 26.68 -13.87 -8.47
CA ASP A 245 27.89 -13.91 -9.29
C ASP A 245 28.67 -12.58 -9.24
N GLU A 246 27.98 -11.47 -8.97
CA GLU A 246 28.58 -10.15 -8.74
C GLU A 246 28.94 -9.92 -7.26
N HIS A 247 29.12 -11.00 -6.50
CA HIS A 247 29.53 -11.02 -5.09
C HIS A 247 28.54 -10.44 -4.09
N PHE A 248 27.28 -10.19 -4.49
CA PHE A 248 26.23 -9.81 -3.56
C PHE A 248 25.70 -11.00 -2.75
N GLU A 249 25.35 -10.76 -1.50
CA GLU A 249 24.46 -11.64 -0.73
C GLU A 249 23.01 -11.22 -0.90
N VAL A 250 22.10 -12.20 -0.96
CA VAL A 250 20.66 -11.94 -1.11
C VAL A 250 19.94 -12.35 0.17
N VAL A 251 19.21 -11.40 0.77
CA VAL A 251 18.36 -11.62 1.95
C VAL A 251 16.89 -11.47 1.56
N ARG A 252 16.22 -12.60 1.32
CA ARG A 252 14.77 -12.62 1.06
C ARG A 252 13.95 -12.47 2.34
N VAL A 253 13.06 -11.50 2.41
CA VAL A 253 12.12 -11.29 3.52
C VAL A 253 10.70 -11.56 3.06
N VAL A 254 9.96 -12.37 3.82
CA VAL A 254 8.53 -12.63 3.57
C VAL A 254 7.65 -11.95 4.62
N TRP A 255 6.35 -11.76 4.31
CA TRP A 255 5.38 -11.12 5.21
C TRP A 255 5.43 -11.58 6.67
N ARG A 256 5.52 -12.90 6.93
CA ARG A 256 5.53 -13.45 8.30
C ARG A 256 6.73 -12.98 9.13
N GLN A 257 7.82 -12.55 8.48
CA GLN A 257 9.05 -12.11 9.13
C GLN A 257 9.02 -10.62 9.48
N LEU A 258 8.13 -9.82 8.88
CA LEU A 258 7.98 -8.40 9.24
C LEU A 258 7.50 -8.19 10.68
N GLY A 259 7.05 -9.25 11.36
CA GLY A 259 6.74 -9.24 12.80
C GLY A 259 7.93 -9.61 13.70
N ASP A 260 9.08 -9.98 13.13
CA ASP A 260 10.30 -10.36 13.84
C ASP A 260 11.51 -9.53 13.35
N PRO A 261 11.61 -8.24 13.77
CA PRO A 261 12.74 -7.39 13.42
C PRO A 261 14.10 -7.99 13.83
N GLY A 262 14.17 -8.69 14.98
CA GLY A 262 15.39 -9.31 15.45
C GLY A 262 15.87 -10.46 14.56
N GLY A 263 14.94 -11.25 14.03
CA GLY A 263 15.23 -12.29 13.03
C GLY A 263 15.70 -11.70 11.69
N ILE A 264 15.06 -10.62 11.21
CA ILE A 264 15.51 -9.90 10.01
C ILE A 264 16.94 -9.39 10.20
N HIS A 265 17.20 -8.71 11.32
CA HIS A 265 18.52 -8.15 11.62
C HIS A 265 19.61 -9.22 11.64
N ARG A 266 19.36 -10.36 12.28
CA ARG A 266 20.33 -11.45 12.35
C ARG A 266 20.70 -12.00 10.97
N ARG A 267 19.70 -12.17 10.09
CA ARG A 267 19.92 -12.64 8.72
C ARG A 267 20.76 -11.65 7.89
N ILE A 268 20.59 -10.35 8.13
CA ILE A 268 21.40 -9.30 7.52
C ILE A 268 22.84 -9.40 8.05
N LEU A 269 23.05 -9.50 9.35
CA LEU A 269 24.40 -9.65 9.93
C LEU A 269 25.11 -10.92 9.42
N ASP A 270 24.40 -12.03 9.32
CA ASP A 270 24.95 -13.27 8.75
C ASP A 270 25.37 -13.11 7.29
N ALA A 271 24.60 -12.34 6.50
CA ALA A 271 24.94 -11.99 5.12
C ALA A 271 26.19 -11.13 5.06
N ILE A 272 26.28 -10.06 5.88
CA ILE A 272 27.46 -9.21 5.97
C ILE A 272 28.70 -10.05 6.31
N ALA A 273 28.60 -10.96 7.29
CA ALA A 273 29.70 -11.84 7.68
C ALA A 273 30.14 -12.81 6.56
N ARG A 274 29.25 -13.19 5.64
CA ARG A 274 29.61 -13.97 4.45
C ARG A 274 30.29 -13.12 3.38
N CYS A 275 29.89 -11.85 3.21
CA CYS A 275 30.59 -10.90 2.32
C CYS A 275 32.02 -10.66 2.80
N THR A 276 32.20 -10.34 4.08
CA THR A 276 33.53 -10.04 4.65
C THR A 276 34.50 -11.22 4.52
N ARG A 277 34.01 -12.46 4.69
CA ARG A 277 34.84 -13.67 4.52
C ARG A 277 35.23 -13.98 3.08
N ARG A 278 34.50 -13.47 2.08
CA ARG A 278 34.85 -13.63 0.66
C ARG A 278 35.85 -12.57 0.17
N SER A 279 35.87 -11.41 0.82
CA SER A 279 36.78 -10.31 0.49
C SER A 279 38.15 -10.39 1.19
N ALA A 280 38.31 -11.31 2.15
CA ALA A 280 39.55 -11.57 2.88
C ALA A 280 40.32 -12.74 2.25
#